data_AF-A0A7S3BKU0-F1
#
_entry.id   AF-A0A7S3BKU0-F1
#
_cell.length_a   1.000
_cell.length_b   1.000
_cell.length_c   1.000
_cell.angle_alpha   90.00
_cell.angle_beta   90.00
_cell.angle_gamma   90.00
#
_symmetry.space_group_name_H-M   'P 1'
#
loop_
_entity.id
_entity.type
_entity.pdbx_description
1 polymer ?
#
loop_
_entity_poly.entity_id
_entity_poly.type
_entity_poly.pdbx_seq_one_letter_code
_entity_poly.pdbx_strand_id
1 'polypeptide(L)'
;GPLLLMTLRMLDDLWKFLMLASIIVVAFACSFFVLLTAEALPGQEPSIGTMLGLLAEGAMNAEPVHLLEHPATTYKAAVWGLMAAFGIIVVLLLLNLLIARFAKTFDMVYENLDANFNVVFARVVIEGRTKTLVPPPANLVRRVILFTYATAGRLNERWRIVSRARGCWRRVRRCGNSCRWGGERGHHALEEENDSSSDDASDVDSEDRQQGEDWRAGGTVNWV
;
A
#
# COMPACT_ATOMS: atom_id res chain seq x y z
N GLY A 1 12.31 -18.37 11.68
CA GLY A 1 12.70 -17.61 10.47
C GLY A 1 12.37 -18.39 9.22
N PRO A 2 13.10 -19.48 8.93
CA PRO A 2 12.94 -20.25 7.70
C PRO A 2 11.54 -20.86 7.50
N LEU A 3 10.95 -21.42 8.57
CA LEU A 3 9.58 -21.94 8.55
C LEU A 3 8.54 -20.89 8.12
N LEU A 4 8.69 -19.64 8.58
CA LEU A 4 7.75 -18.57 8.24
C LEU A 4 7.89 -18.19 6.75
N LEU A 5 9.12 -18.11 6.25
CA LEU A 5 9.39 -17.83 4.84
C LEU A 5 8.84 -18.94 3.93
N MET A 6 8.93 -20.19 4.39
CA MET A 6 8.32 -21.34 3.73
C MET A 6 6.79 -21.25 3.69
N THR A 7 6.14 -20.96 4.82
CA THR A 7 4.67 -20.84 4.88
C THR A 7 4.14 -19.70 4.02
N LEU A 8 4.84 -18.56 3.94
CA LEU A 8 4.43 -17.43 3.11
C LEU A 8 4.49 -17.77 1.62
N ARG A 9 5.51 -18.52 1.17
CA ARG A 9 5.58 -18.98 -0.23
C ARG A 9 4.49 -20.00 -0.54
N MET A 10 4.22 -20.93 0.37
CA MET A 10 3.11 -21.88 0.21
C MET A 10 1.74 -21.19 0.16
N LEU A 11 1.57 -20.07 0.87
CA LEU A 11 0.35 -19.28 0.84
C LEU A 11 0.08 -18.68 -0.55
N ASP A 12 1.12 -18.26 -1.27
CA ASP A 12 0.97 -17.73 -2.64
C ASP A 12 0.45 -18.80 -3.61
N ASP A 13 0.93 -20.03 -3.48
CA ASP A 13 0.42 -21.15 -4.27
C ASP A 13 -0.97 -21.62 -3.84
N LEU A 14 -1.29 -21.50 -2.54
CA LEU A 14 -2.63 -21.72 -2.02
C LEU A 14 -3.63 -20.74 -2.64
N TRP A 15 -3.28 -19.46 -2.80
CA TRP A 15 -4.15 -18.47 -3.42
C TRP A 15 -4.50 -18.82 -4.86
N LYS A 16 -3.52 -19.25 -5.66
CA LYS A 16 -3.75 -19.71 -7.05
C LYS A 16 -4.68 -20.92 -7.09
N PHE A 17 -4.52 -21.84 -6.13
CA PHE A 17 -5.39 -22.99 -5.99
C PHE A 17 -6.81 -22.60 -5.56
N LEU A 18 -6.95 -21.69 -4.61
CA LEU A 18 -8.25 -21.20 -4.12
C LEU A 18 -9.03 -20.50 -5.24
N MET A 19 -8.35 -19.76 -6.12
CA MET A 19 -8.97 -19.19 -7.32
C MET A 19 -9.58 -20.27 -8.22
N LEU A 20 -8.85 -21.37 -8.48
CA LEU A 20 -9.36 -22.50 -9.25
C LEU A 20 -10.54 -23.19 -8.55
N ALA A 21 -10.43 -23.43 -7.24
CA ALA A 21 -11.50 -24.00 -6.43
C ALA A 21 -12.78 -23.13 -6.48
N SER A 22 -12.63 -21.81 -6.43
CA SER A 22 -13.76 -20.88 -6.47
C SER A 22 -14.55 -20.98 -7.78
N ILE A 23 -13.86 -21.15 -8.92
CA ILE A 23 -14.52 -21.33 -10.24
C ILE A 23 -15.38 -22.60 -10.24
N ILE A 24 -14.87 -23.69 -9.67
CA ILE A 24 -15.62 -24.96 -9.57
C ILE A 24 -16.85 -24.77 -8.66
N VAL A 25 -16.67 -24.16 -7.49
CA VAL A 25 -17.78 -23.91 -6.55
C VAL A 25 -18.87 -23.05 -7.20
N VAL A 26 -18.50 -21.99 -7.92
CA VAL A 26 -19.45 -21.13 -8.65
C VAL A 26 -20.16 -21.90 -9.76
N ALA A 27 -19.44 -22.74 -10.53
CA ALA A 27 -20.04 -23.56 -11.59
C ALA A 27 -21.10 -24.53 -11.03
N PHE A 28 -20.81 -25.19 -9.90
CA PHE A 28 -21.77 -26.05 -9.22
C PHE A 28 -22.93 -25.25 -8.62
N ALA A 29 -22.68 -24.08 -8.02
CA ALA A 29 -23.74 -23.21 -7.51
C ALA A 29 -24.71 -22.76 -8.61
N CYS A 30 -24.21 -22.43 -9.81
CA CYS A 30 -25.05 -22.12 -10.97
C CYS A 30 -25.87 -23.35 -11.42
N SER A 31 -25.28 -24.54 -11.41
CA SER A 31 -25.99 -25.79 -11.76
C SER A 31 -27.15 -26.08 -10.79
N PHE A 32 -26.91 -25.95 -9.48
CA PHE A 32 -27.95 -26.08 -8.46
C PHE A 32 -29.01 -25.00 -8.56
N PHE A 33 -28.62 -23.76 -8.86
CA PHE A 33 -29.55 -22.67 -9.06
C PHE A 33 -30.55 -22.99 -10.18
N VAL A 34 -30.09 -23.46 -11.34
CA VAL A 34 -30.97 -23.84 -12.45
C VAL A 34 -31.90 -25.00 -12.06
N LEU A 35 -31.35 -26.01 -11.37
CA LEU A 35 -32.10 -27.20 -10.97
C LEU A 35 -33.20 -26.88 -9.94
N LEU A 36 -32.92 -25.99 -8.99
CA LEU A 36 -33.86 -25.60 -7.94
C LEU A 36 -34.85 -24.52 -8.40
N THR A 37 -34.47 -23.67 -9.36
CA THR A 37 -35.40 -22.72 -9.98
C THR A 37 -36.51 -23.43 -10.75
N ALA A 38 -36.23 -24.63 -11.30
CA ALA A 38 -37.24 -25.44 -11.98
C ALA A 38 -38.34 -25.98 -11.03
N GLU A 39 -38.03 -26.13 -9.73
CA GLU A 39 -38.92 -26.67 -8.70
C GLU A 39 -39.48 -25.58 -7.75
N ALA A 40 -39.01 -24.34 -7.87
CA ALA A 40 -39.40 -23.26 -6.97
C ALA A 40 -40.88 -22.87 -7.16
N LEU A 41 -41.60 -22.80 -6.04
CA LEU A 41 -42.98 -22.29 -6.01
C LEU A 41 -43.02 -20.80 -6.46
N PRO A 42 -44.10 -20.38 -7.14
CA PRO A 42 -44.24 -18.99 -7.57
C PRO A 42 -44.25 -18.06 -6.35
N GLY A 43 -43.23 -17.20 -6.23
CA GLY A 43 -43.12 -16.19 -5.17
C GLY A 43 -41.89 -16.30 -4.27
N GLN A 44 -41.10 -17.38 -4.38
CA GLN A 44 -39.83 -17.51 -3.67
C GLN A 44 -38.67 -17.47 -4.68
N GLU A 45 -37.96 -16.34 -4.77
CA GLU A 45 -36.77 -16.27 -5.61
C GLU A 45 -35.56 -16.85 -4.85
N PRO A 46 -34.97 -17.96 -5.33
CA PRO A 46 -33.78 -18.51 -4.70
C PRO A 46 -32.62 -17.52 -4.84
N SER A 47 -31.97 -17.18 -3.73
CA SER A 47 -30.73 -16.39 -3.79
C SER A 47 -29.53 -17.29 -4.07
N ILE A 48 -28.53 -16.80 -4.81
CA ILE A 48 -27.26 -17.52 -5.02
C ILE A 48 -26.57 -17.81 -3.68
N GLY A 49 -26.70 -16.90 -2.70
CA GLY A 49 -26.15 -17.07 -1.36
C GLY A 49 -26.74 -18.28 -0.63
N THR A 50 -28.05 -18.50 -0.74
CA THR A 50 -28.70 -19.72 -0.21
C THR A 50 -28.20 -20.99 -0.89
N MET A 51 -27.92 -20.95 -2.20
CA MET A 51 -27.38 -22.12 -2.92
C MET A 51 -25.94 -22.44 -2.50
N LEU A 52 -25.11 -21.42 -2.32
CA LEU A 52 -23.76 -21.58 -1.77
C LEU A 52 -23.79 -22.11 -0.33
N GLY A 53 -24.74 -21.62 0.49
CA GLY A 53 -24.97 -22.12 1.84
C GLY A 53 -25.34 -23.61 1.84
N LEU A 54 -26.28 -24.02 0.98
CA LEU A 54 -26.67 -25.42 0.82
C LEU A 54 -25.53 -26.31 0.33
N LEU A 55 -24.70 -25.82 -0.59
CA LEU A 55 -23.49 -26.52 -1.05
C LEU A 55 -22.47 -26.69 0.08
N ALA A 56 -22.23 -25.64 0.86
CA ALA A 56 -21.30 -25.66 1.98
C ALA A 56 -21.81 -26.57 3.12
N GLU A 57 -23.10 -26.49 3.42
CA GLU A 57 -23.76 -27.35 4.40
C GLU A 57 -23.72 -28.80 3.94
N GLY A 58 -24.06 -29.09 2.68
CA GLY A 58 -24.05 -30.46 2.16
C GLY A 58 -22.65 -31.05 1.96
N ALA A 59 -21.61 -30.21 1.89
CA ALA A 59 -20.23 -30.68 1.97
C ALA A 59 -19.83 -31.13 3.39
N MET A 60 -20.41 -30.50 4.41
CA MET A 60 -20.15 -30.81 5.83
C MET A 60 -21.06 -31.91 6.36
N ASN A 61 -22.34 -31.86 5.98
CA ASN A 61 -23.41 -32.73 6.40
C ASN A 61 -23.88 -33.51 5.18
N ALA A 62 -23.54 -34.79 5.09
CA ALA A 62 -23.89 -35.64 3.95
C ALA A 62 -25.41 -35.76 3.68
N GLU A 63 -26.26 -35.25 4.58
CA GLU A 63 -27.71 -35.16 4.41
C GLU A 63 -28.20 -33.69 4.51
N PRO A 64 -28.70 -33.11 3.41
CA PRO A 64 -29.41 -31.84 3.46
C PRO A 64 -30.82 -32.07 4.01
N VAL A 65 -30.98 -31.85 5.32
CA VAL A 65 -32.22 -32.09 6.08
C VAL A 65 -33.44 -31.39 5.44
N HIS A 66 -33.22 -30.26 4.79
CA HIS A 66 -34.29 -29.44 4.20
C HIS A 66 -34.80 -29.91 2.83
N LEU A 67 -34.08 -30.80 2.14
CA LEU A 67 -34.47 -31.27 0.81
C LEU A 67 -35.38 -32.52 0.85
N LEU A 68 -35.53 -33.17 2.02
CA LEU A 68 -36.37 -34.36 2.15
C LEU A 68 -37.87 -34.05 2.23
N GLU A 69 -38.27 -32.85 2.66
CA GLU A 69 -39.67 -32.53 2.90
C GLU A 69 -40.49 -32.24 1.63
N HIS A 70 -39.85 -31.97 0.48
CA HIS A 70 -40.60 -31.69 -0.76
C HIS A 70 -40.95 -32.98 -1.55
N PRO A 71 -42.22 -33.15 -1.97
CA PRO A 71 -42.73 -34.41 -2.53
C PRO A 71 -42.41 -34.65 -4.02
N ALA A 72 -41.71 -33.74 -4.71
CA ALA A 72 -41.36 -33.93 -6.12
C ALA A 72 -40.26 -34.99 -6.27
N THR A 73 -40.63 -36.21 -6.66
CA THR A 73 -39.74 -37.38 -6.74
C THR A 73 -38.78 -37.38 -7.92
N THR A 74 -39.09 -36.61 -8.98
CA THR A 74 -38.41 -36.76 -10.28
C THR A 74 -36.96 -36.27 -10.26
N TYR A 75 -36.65 -35.19 -9.55
CA TYR A 75 -35.29 -34.62 -9.53
C TYR A 75 -34.47 -34.99 -8.29
N LYS A 76 -35.03 -35.74 -7.34
CA LYS A 76 -34.32 -36.16 -6.10
C LYS A 76 -33.03 -36.89 -6.41
N ALA A 77 -33.08 -37.83 -7.36
CA ALA A 77 -31.89 -38.58 -7.78
C ALA A 77 -30.83 -37.68 -8.42
N ALA A 78 -31.24 -36.70 -9.23
CA ALA A 78 -30.32 -35.77 -9.88
C ALA A 78 -29.65 -34.84 -8.86
N VAL A 79 -30.40 -34.27 -7.93
CA VAL A 79 -29.87 -33.41 -6.84
C VAL A 79 -28.88 -34.20 -5.98
N TRP A 80 -29.24 -35.43 -5.57
CA TRP A 80 -28.37 -36.28 -4.77
C TRP A 80 -27.09 -36.67 -5.52
N GLY A 81 -27.21 -37.04 -6.80
CA GLY A 81 -26.07 -37.33 -7.66
C GLY A 81 -25.15 -36.12 -7.84
N LEU A 82 -25.70 -34.91 -8.00
CA LEU A 82 -24.93 -33.68 -8.18
C LEU A 82 -24.24 -33.25 -6.87
N MET A 83 -24.87 -33.47 -5.71
CA MET A 83 -24.27 -33.26 -4.39
C MET A 83 -23.14 -34.25 -4.13
N ALA A 84 -23.35 -35.54 -4.44
CA ALA A 84 -22.32 -36.57 -4.32
C ALA A 84 -21.13 -36.28 -5.25
N ALA A 85 -21.39 -35.91 -6.51
CA ALA A 85 -20.35 -35.53 -7.45
C ALA A 85 -19.57 -34.29 -7.00
N PHE A 86 -20.27 -33.26 -6.48
CA PHE A 86 -19.64 -32.08 -5.89
C PHE A 86 -18.72 -32.45 -4.73
N GLY A 87 -19.19 -33.28 -3.79
CA GLY A 87 -18.38 -33.76 -2.67
C GLY A 87 -17.13 -34.54 -3.13
N ILE A 88 -17.28 -35.43 -4.10
CA ILE A 88 -16.14 -36.19 -4.66
C ILE A 88 -15.13 -35.24 -5.32
N ILE A 89 -15.58 -34.29 -6.13
CA ILE A 89 -14.69 -33.37 -6.85
C ILE A 89 -14.01 -32.40 -5.88
N VAL A 90 -14.77 -31.76 -4.98
CA VAL A 90 -14.26 -30.73 -4.08
C VAL A 90 -13.50 -31.31 -2.90
N VAL A 91 -13.89 -32.46 -2.37
CA VAL A 91 -13.18 -33.05 -1.23
C VAL A 91 -12.08 -33.97 -1.73
N LEU A 92 -12.32 -34.88 -2.68
CA LEU A 92 -11.29 -35.85 -3.07
C LEU A 92 -10.31 -35.28 -4.10
N LEU A 93 -10.78 -34.64 -5.18
CA LEU A 93 -9.85 -34.16 -6.22
C LEU A 93 -9.10 -32.91 -5.79
N LEU A 94 -9.80 -31.90 -5.25
CA LEU A 94 -9.17 -30.65 -4.84
C LEU A 94 -8.23 -30.86 -3.65
N LEU A 95 -8.58 -31.66 -2.64
CA LEU A 95 -7.66 -31.93 -1.52
C LEU A 95 -6.42 -32.70 -1.99
N ASN A 96 -6.58 -33.71 -2.85
CA ASN A 96 -5.45 -34.49 -3.36
C ASN A 96 -4.51 -33.63 -4.21
N LEU A 97 -5.05 -32.76 -5.07
CA LEU A 97 -4.25 -31.82 -5.86
C LEU A 97 -3.57 -30.77 -4.98
N LEU A 98 -4.23 -30.28 -3.93
CA LEU A 98 -3.64 -29.35 -2.97
C LEU A 98 -2.47 -29.99 -2.23
N ILE A 99 -2.63 -31.22 -1.73
CA ILE A 99 -1.55 -31.96 -1.05
C ILE A 99 -0.38 -32.20 -2.01
N ALA A 100 -0.65 -32.67 -3.23
CA ALA A 100 0.38 -32.91 -4.24
C ALA A 100 1.14 -31.62 -4.62
N ARG A 101 0.42 -30.50 -4.75
CA ARG A 101 1.03 -29.20 -5.05
C ARG A 101 1.87 -28.72 -3.86
N PHE A 102 1.39 -28.87 -2.63
CA PHE A 102 2.15 -28.50 -1.44
C PHE A 102 3.43 -29.32 -1.29
N ALA A 103 3.40 -30.63 -1.55
CA ALA A 103 4.61 -31.46 -1.54
C ALA A 103 5.65 -30.94 -2.56
N LYS A 104 5.23 -30.68 -3.81
CA LYS A 104 6.14 -30.13 -4.83
C LYS A 104 6.72 -28.77 -4.45
N THR A 105 5.88 -27.87 -3.90
CA THR A 105 6.35 -26.54 -3.48
C THR A 105 7.24 -26.62 -2.25
N PHE A 106 7.02 -27.59 -1.37
CA PHE A 106 7.86 -27.84 -0.20
C PHE A 106 9.27 -28.19 -0.65
N ASP A 107 9.41 -29.18 -1.54
CA ASP A 107 10.70 -29.64 -2.04
C ASP A 107 11.47 -28.51 -2.74
N MET A 108 10.80 -27.80 -3.65
CA MET A 108 11.41 -26.68 -4.39
C MET A 108 11.87 -25.53 -3.48
N VAL A 109 11.08 -25.22 -2.44
CA VAL A 109 11.43 -24.17 -1.48
C VAL A 109 12.56 -24.63 -0.58
N TYR A 110 12.56 -25.90 -0.15
CA TYR A 110 13.55 -26.45 0.77
C TYR A 110 14.96 -26.41 0.18
N GLU A 111 15.14 -26.80 -1.08
CA GLU A 111 16.45 -26.76 -1.76
C GLU A 111 17.04 -25.34 -1.85
N ASN A 112 16.17 -24.32 -1.93
CA ASN A 112 16.58 -22.93 -2.08
C ASN A 112 16.50 -22.11 -0.78
N LEU A 113 16.20 -22.76 0.34
CA LEU A 113 15.86 -22.08 1.58
C LEU A 113 17.10 -21.45 2.24
N ASP A 114 18.22 -22.16 2.27
CA ASP A 114 19.43 -21.68 2.92
C ASP A 114 20.04 -20.47 2.20
N ALA A 115 20.10 -20.52 0.86
CA ALA A 115 20.59 -19.42 0.04
C ALA A 115 19.71 -18.17 0.18
N ASN A 116 18.38 -18.34 0.07
CA ASN A 116 17.43 -17.23 0.24
C ASN A 116 17.46 -16.65 1.65
N PHE A 117 17.53 -17.51 2.67
CA PHE A 117 17.57 -17.06 4.06
C PHE A 117 18.81 -16.23 4.33
N ASN A 118 19.98 -16.64 3.84
CA ASN A 118 21.23 -15.89 4.00
C ASN A 118 21.16 -14.51 3.32
N VAL A 119 20.54 -14.40 2.14
CA VAL A 119 20.36 -13.11 1.44
C VAL A 119 19.39 -12.21 2.19
N VAL A 120 18.26 -12.73 2.64
CA VAL A 120 17.27 -11.95 3.42
C VAL A 120 17.87 -11.51 4.75
N PHE A 121 18.59 -12.40 5.42
CA PHE A 121 19.29 -12.09 6.66
C PHE A 121 20.35 -11.01 6.45
N ALA A 122 21.18 -11.12 5.42
CA ALA A 122 22.16 -10.10 5.08
C ALA A 122 21.50 -8.74 4.79
N ARG A 123 20.38 -8.72 4.06
CA ARG A 123 19.61 -7.50 3.80
C ARG A 123 19.10 -6.87 5.10
N VAL A 124 18.52 -7.67 6.00
CA VAL A 124 18.05 -7.19 7.31
C VAL A 124 19.20 -6.65 8.16
N VAL A 125 20.37 -7.29 8.13
CA VAL A 125 21.57 -6.83 8.86
C VAL A 125 22.11 -5.51 8.27
N ILE A 126 22.17 -5.39 6.94
CA ILE A 126 22.60 -4.16 6.27
C ILE A 126 21.61 -3.02 6.57
N GLU A 127 20.32 -3.27 6.47
CA GLU A 127 19.27 -2.30 6.77
C GLU A 127 19.27 -1.91 8.26
N GLY A 128 19.56 -2.86 9.16
CA GLY A 128 19.77 -2.61 10.58
C GLY A 128 21.00 -1.75 10.87
N ARG A 129 22.04 -1.81 10.03
CA ARG A 129 23.22 -0.94 10.14
C ARG A 129 22.99 0.46 9.59
N THR A 130 22.21 0.62 8.52
CA THR A 130 21.95 1.92 7.91
C THR A 130 20.90 2.73 8.69
N LYS A 131 19.95 2.07 9.34
CA LYS A 131 18.98 2.72 10.21
C LYS A 131 19.62 3.07 11.55
N THR A 132 19.41 4.31 12.02
CA THR A 132 19.87 4.72 13.35
C THR A 132 19.27 3.82 14.41
N LEU A 133 20.12 3.30 15.31
CA LEU A 133 19.87 2.31 16.39
C LEU A 133 18.79 2.69 17.42
N VAL A 134 18.01 3.73 17.17
CA VAL A 134 17.00 4.20 18.11
C VAL A 134 15.72 3.40 17.88
N PRO A 135 15.26 2.59 18.85
CA PRO A 135 14.02 1.83 18.69
C PRO A 135 12.84 2.77 18.41
N PRO A 136 11.77 2.30 17.73
CA PRO A 136 10.63 3.12 17.32
C PRO A 136 10.11 4.12 18.36
N PRO A 137 9.95 3.77 19.66
CA PRO A 137 9.48 4.74 20.67
C PRO A 137 10.47 5.89 20.91
N ALA A 138 11.77 5.66 20.79
CA ALA A 138 12.79 6.66 21.07
C ALA A 138 13.07 7.60 19.87
N ASN A 139 12.66 7.22 18.65
CA ASN A 139 12.66 8.12 17.49
C ASN A 139 11.71 9.30 17.66
N LEU A 140 10.57 9.10 18.34
CA LEU A 140 9.64 10.18 18.67
C LEU A 140 10.27 11.19 19.62
N VAL A 141 10.92 10.71 20.69
CA VAL A 141 11.60 11.57 21.68
C VAL A 141 12.68 12.42 21.00
N ARG A 142 13.49 11.81 20.12
CA ARG A 142 14.53 12.55 19.37
C ARG A 142 13.93 13.63 18.47
N ARG A 143 12.82 13.35 17.77
CA ARG A 143 12.13 14.36 16.94
C ARG A 143 11.58 15.51 17.78
N VAL A 144 10.99 15.23 18.94
CA VAL A 144 10.48 16.26 19.85
C VAL A 144 11.62 17.15 20.35
N ILE A 145 12.73 16.56 20.78
CA ILE A 145 13.90 17.32 21.25
C ILE A 145 14.44 18.21 20.12
N LEU A 146 14.67 17.67 18.92
CA LEU A 146 15.16 18.47 17.78
C LEU A 146 14.18 19.59 17.39
N PHE A 147 12.87 19.34 17.48
CA PHE A 147 11.85 20.36 17.22
C PHE A 147 11.89 21.49 18.26
N THR A 148 12.06 21.17 19.54
CA THR A 148 12.19 22.20 20.60
C THR A 148 13.45 23.05 20.41
N TYR A 149 14.59 22.46 20.05
CA TYR A 149 15.80 23.22 19.74
C TYR A 149 15.66 24.10 18.50
N ALA A 150 15.04 23.59 17.41
CA ALA A 150 14.83 24.35 16.19
C ALA A 150 13.89 25.54 16.40
N THR A 151 12.81 25.35 17.16
CA THR A 151 11.86 26.44 17.50
C THR A 151 12.48 27.46 18.43
N ALA A 152 13.25 27.04 19.45
CA ALA A 152 14.00 27.94 20.33
C ALA A 152 15.03 28.78 19.56
N GLY A 153 15.73 28.19 18.58
CA GLY A 153 16.66 28.91 17.69
C GLY A 153 15.96 30.00 16.88
N ARG A 154 14.84 29.67 16.22
CA ARG A 154 14.05 30.64 15.44
C ARG A 154 13.46 31.76 16.30
N LEU A 155 13.03 31.45 17.52
CA LEU A 155 12.54 32.43 18.48
C LEU A 155 13.64 33.39 18.91
N ASN A 156 14.83 32.88 19.22
CA ASN A 156 15.97 33.71 19.62
C ASN A 156 16.39 34.69 18.51
N GLU A 157 16.35 34.24 17.25
CA GLU A 157 16.66 35.07 16.09
C GLU A 157 15.61 36.17 15.86
N ARG A 158 14.31 35.83 15.98
CA ARG A 158 13.23 36.83 15.97
C ARG A 158 13.37 37.84 17.11
N TRP A 159 13.73 37.39 18.31
CA TRP A 159 13.97 38.28 19.46
C TRP A 159 15.15 39.23 19.21
N ARG A 160 16.23 38.77 18.56
CA ARG A 160 17.34 39.65 18.16
C ARG A 160 16.90 40.71 17.15
N ILE A 161 16.11 40.36 16.14
CA ILE A 161 15.59 41.34 15.17
C ILE A 161 14.67 42.36 15.86
N VAL A 162 13.76 41.91 16.72
CA VAL A 162 12.86 42.80 17.48
C VAL A 162 13.64 43.69 18.43
N SER A 163 14.69 43.19 19.08
CA SER A 163 15.53 44.00 19.96
C SER A 163 16.29 45.09 19.20
N ARG A 164 16.82 44.80 18.00
CA ARG A 164 17.41 45.80 17.09
C ARG A 164 16.39 46.82 16.59
N ALA A 165 15.19 46.37 16.21
CA ALA A 165 14.10 47.25 15.78
C ALA A 165 13.67 48.20 16.92
N ARG A 166 13.52 47.69 18.15
CA ARG A 166 13.20 48.51 19.34
C ARG A 166 14.30 49.54 19.64
N GLY A 167 15.58 49.18 19.48
CA GLY A 167 16.70 50.11 19.60
C GLY A 167 16.66 51.22 18.54
N CYS A 168 16.37 50.87 17.29
CA CYS A 168 16.25 51.82 16.19
C CYS A 168 15.03 52.75 16.36
N TRP A 169 13.88 52.22 16.79
CA TRP A 169 12.67 52.99 17.05
C TRP A 169 12.86 54.04 18.15
N ARG A 170 13.62 53.73 19.22
CA ARG A 170 13.97 54.71 20.26
C ARG A 170 14.85 55.84 19.71
N ARG A 171 15.68 55.58 18.70
CA ARG A 171 16.56 56.59 18.08
C ARG A 171 15.78 57.47 17.09
N VAL A 172 14.90 56.89 16.28
CA VAL A 172 14.01 57.63 15.36
C VAL A 172 13.08 58.58 16.12
N ARG A 173 12.53 58.16 17.27
CA ARG A 173 11.68 59.04 18.10
C ARG A 173 12.44 60.25 18.68
N ARG A 174 13.77 60.16 18.82
CA ARG A 174 14.60 61.26 19.32
C ARG A 174 14.97 62.25 18.21
N CYS A 175 15.07 61.82 16.94
CA CYS A 175 15.28 62.71 15.79
C CYS A 175 13.98 63.33 15.24
N GLY A 176 12.83 62.66 15.38
CA GLY A 176 11.54 63.18 14.89
C GLY A 176 11.10 64.52 15.51
N ASN A 177 11.51 64.81 16.74
CA ASN A 177 11.27 66.12 17.36
C ASN A 177 12.27 67.20 16.91
N SER A 178 13.41 66.84 16.32
CA SER A 178 14.41 67.80 15.85
C SER A 178 14.15 68.26 14.41
N CYS A 179 13.47 67.46 13.57
CA CYS A 179 13.23 67.80 12.17
C CYS A 179 11.96 68.63 11.92
N ARG A 180 11.15 68.95 12.94
CA ARG A 180 9.95 69.81 12.80
C ARG A 180 10.27 71.29 12.56
N TRP A 181 11.54 71.71 12.67
CA TRP A 181 11.97 73.10 12.50
C TRP A 181 12.77 73.38 11.21
N GLY A 182 12.93 72.40 10.31
CA GLY A 182 13.77 72.56 9.10
C GLY A 182 13.07 72.48 7.75
N GLY A 183 11.76 72.20 7.70
CA GLY A 183 11.05 71.72 6.50
C GLY A 183 10.31 72.78 5.65
N GLU A 184 10.70 74.06 5.70
CA GLU A 184 10.03 75.13 4.92
C GLU A 184 10.90 75.78 3.83
N ARG A 185 12.10 75.23 3.52
CA ARG A 185 13.04 75.92 2.62
C ARG A 185 13.67 75.12 1.48
N GLY A 186 13.18 73.91 1.18
CA GLY A 186 13.86 72.99 0.26
C GLY A 186 13.04 72.48 -0.94
N HIS A 187 11.95 73.14 -1.33
CA HIS A 187 11.01 72.61 -2.33
C HIS A 187 11.21 73.10 -3.78
N HIS A 188 12.40 73.60 -4.13
CA HIS A 188 12.63 74.25 -5.44
C HIS A 188 13.86 73.79 -6.24
N ALA A 189 14.46 72.64 -5.91
CA ALA A 189 15.56 72.12 -6.72
C ALA A 189 15.47 70.59 -6.80
N LEU A 190 15.77 70.06 -8.00
CA LEU A 190 15.84 68.64 -8.37
C LEU A 190 14.57 68.09 -9.03
N GLU A 191 14.11 68.80 -10.06
CA GLU A 191 13.36 68.25 -11.20
C GLU A 191 14.25 68.44 -12.44
N GLU A 192 15.41 67.77 -12.47
CA GLU A 192 16.33 67.68 -13.62
C GLU A 192 17.48 66.74 -13.22
N GLU A 193 17.39 65.45 -13.55
CA GLU A 193 18.51 64.63 -14.06
C GLU A 193 18.16 63.14 -14.13
N ASN A 194 18.50 62.56 -15.29
CA ASN A 194 18.83 61.16 -15.52
C ASN A 194 17.70 60.15 -15.76
N ASP A 195 17.05 60.35 -16.91
CA ASP A 195 17.05 59.33 -17.97
C ASP A 195 18.50 59.01 -18.41
N SER A 196 18.97 57.78 -18.22
CA SER A 196 19.92 57.07 -19.12
C SER A 196 20.46 55.78 -18.48
N SER A 197 20.77 54.82 -19.37
CA SER A 197 21.51 53.56 -19.15
C SER A 197 20.66 52.37 -18.69
N SER A 198 20.05 51.61 -19.60
CA SER A 198 20.66 50.64 -20.54
C SER A 198 21.34 49.47 -19.85
N ASP A 199 20.74 48.30 -20.11
CA ASP A 199 21.39 47.12 -20.68
C ASP A 199 22.72 46.70 -20.04
N ASP A 200 22.70 45.64 -19.24
CA ASP A 200 23.74 44.60 -19.31
C ASP A 200 23.38 43.34 -18.49
N ALA A 201 23.81 42.21 -19.05
CA ALA A 201 23.95 40.88 -18.44
C ALA A 201 22.71 39.96 -18.37
N SER A 202 22.20 39.61 -19.55
CA SER A 202 21.86 38.21 -19.88
C SER A 202 23.15 37.41 -20.14
N ASP A 203 23.41 36.36 -19.35
CA ASP A 203 24.14 35.13 -19.75
C ASP A 203 24.53 34.36 -18.49
N VAL A 204 23.88 33.21 -18.24
CA VAL A 204 24.36 31.95 -17.63
C VAL A 204 23.09 31.17 -17.27
N ASP A 205 22.70 30.18 -18.08
CA ASP A 205 22.13 28.88 -17.63
C ASP A 205 21.57 28.09 -18.83
N SER A 206 22.48 27.45 -19.56
CA SER A 206 22.12 26.41 -20.52
C SER A 206 23.20 25.34 -20.58
N GLU A 207 23.40 24.61 -19.48
CA GLU A 207 24.35 23.49 -19.43
C GLU A 207 23.92 22.32 -18.52
N ASP A 208 22.61 22.05 -18.40
CA ASP A 208 22.09 21.00 -17.48
C ASP A 208 21.06 20.03 -18.12
N ARG A 209 21.27 19.62 -19.38
CA ARG A 209 20.33 18.68 -20.07
C ARG A 209 20.89 17.38 -20.63
N GLN A 210 22.13 16.98 -20.31
CA GLN A 210 22.71 15.78 -20.94
C GLN A 210 23.54 14.91 -19.98
N GLN A 211 22.94 14.50 -18.86
CA GLN A 211 23.45 13.37 -18.06
C GLN A 211 22.30 12.76 -17.24
N GLY A 212 21.72 11.65 -17.73
CA GLY A 212 20.68 10.96 -16.97
C GLY A 212 19.85 9.90 -17.69
N GLU A 213 20.20 9.52 -18.92
CA GLU A 213 19.58 8.39 -19.63
C GLU A 213 20.63 7.32 -19.93
N ASP A 214 21.13 6.62 -18.91
CA ASP A 214 22.09 5.51 -19.13
C ASP A 214 21.97 4.33 -18.15
N TRP A 215 20.74 3.99 -17.72
CA TRP A 215 20.51 2.80 -16.85
C TRP A 215 19.52 1.78 -17.44
N ARG A 216 19.28 1.79 -18.75
CA ARG A 216 18.42 0.80 -19.44
C ARG A 216 19.13 0.08 -20.58
N ALA A 217 20.26 -0.57 -20.31
CA ALA A 217 20.70 -1.70 -21.12
C ALA A 217 21.69 -2.56 -20.34
N GLY A 218 21.34 -3.83 -20.12
CA GLY A 218 22.33 -4.85 -19.77
C GLY A 218 21.87 -5.77 -18.65
N GLY A 219 21.48 -6.99 -19.02
CA GLY A 219 21.52 -8.10 -18.07
C GLY A 219 20.32 -9.05 -18.09
N THR A 220 19.90 -9.53 -19.27
CA THR A 220 19.34 -10.88 -19.38
C THR A 220 20.42 -11.87 -18.94
N VAL A 221 20.37 -12.30 -17.68
CA VAL A 221 21.15 -13.43 -17.20
C VAL A 221 20.24 -14.65 -17.23
N ASN A 222 20.51 -15.50 -18.22
CA ASN A 222 19.94 -16.82 -18.40
C ASN A 222 20.62 -17.76 -17.38
N TRP A 223 19.85 -18.33 -16.46
CA TRP A 223 20.27 -19.47 -15.65
C TRP A 223 19.21 -20.56 -15.79
N VAL A 224 19.64 -21.63 -16.47
CA VAL A 224 19.21 -23.03 -16.37
C VAL A 224 17.72 -23.33 -16.61
#